data_AF-A0A933BE37-F1
#
_entry.id   AF-A0A933BE37-F1
#
_cell.length_a   1.000
_cell.length_b   1.000
_cell.length_c   1.000
_cell.angle_alpha   90.00
_cell.angle_beta   90.00
_cell.angle_gamma   90.00
#
_symmetry.space_group_name_H-M   'P 1'
#
loop_
_entity.id
_entity.type
_entity.pdbx_description
1 polymer ?
#
loop_
_entity_poly.entity_id
_entity_poly.type
_entity_poly.pdbx_seq_one_letter_code
_entity_poly.pdbx_strand_id
1 'polypeptide(L)' 'MHRALLAGAGETLEIVHTVFDRAVFARGALRAARFLRGRAPGCYTFDDVLRNP' A
#
# COMPACT_ATOMS: atom_id res chain seq x y z
N MET A 1 -12.42 1.41 4.10
CA MET A 1 -12.20 2.85 3.91
C MET A 1 -11.26 3.33 4.99
N HIS A 2 -10.21 4.07 4.63
CA HIS A 2 -9.34 4.79 5.57
C HIS A 2 -9.36 6.27 5.23
N ARG A 3 -9.28 7.13 6.25
CA ARG A 3 -9.23 8.58 6.12
C ARG A 3 -8.11 9.12 7.00
N ALA A 4 -7.25 9.96 6.45
CA ALA A 4 -6.31 10.78 7.20
C ALA A 4 -6.69 12.25 7.02
N LEU A 5 -6.85 12.97 8.13
CA LEU A 5 -7.21 14.37 8.17
C LEU A 5 -6.06 15.17 8.77
N LEU A 6 -5.61 16.19 8.06
CA LEU A 6 -4.64 17.16 8.55
C LEU A 6 -5.35 18.51 8.61
N ALA A 7 -5.69 18.98 9.81
CA ALA A 7 -6.43 20.22 10.01
C ALA A 7 -5.51 21.30 10.59
N GLY A 8 -5.54 22.49 9.99
CA GLY A 8 -4.84 23.69 10.44
C GLY A 8 -5.82 24.84 10.70
N ALA A 9 -5.30 25.98 11.14
CA ALA A 9 -6.12 27.18 11.29
C ALA A 9 -6.49 27.74 9.91
N GLY A 10 -7.73 27.50 9.46
CA GLY A 10 -8.27 28.03 8.21
C GLY A 10 -8.18 27.07 7.02
N GLU A 11 -7.60 25.88 7.18
CA GLU A 11 -7.54 24.88 6.11
C GLU A 11 -7.58 23.44 6.64
N THR A 12 -7.90 22.51 5.74
CA THR A 12 -7.90 21.08 6.02
C THR A 12 -7.55 20.31 4.77
N LEU A 13 -6.58 19.40 4.90
CA LEU A 13 -6.21 18.42 3.88
C LEU A 13 -6.73 17.04 4.29
N GLU A 14 -7.39 16.35 3.36
CA GLU A 14 -7.92 15.01 3.57
C GLU A 14 -7.35 14.03 2.55
N ILE A 15 -6.88 12.87 3.03
CA ILE A 15 -6.48 11.74 2.19
C ILE A 15 -7.42 10.58 2.48
N VAL A 16 -8.16 10.12 1.47
CA VAL A 16 -9.13 9.02 1.58
C VAL A 16 -8.70 7.84 0.71
N HIS A 17 -8.62 6.66 1.31
CA HIS A 17 -8.45 5.39 0.61
C HIS A 17 -9.71 4.54 0.74
N THR A 18 -10.44 4.39 -0.35
CA THR A 18 -11.66 3.56 -0.43
C THR A 18 -11.41 2.35 -1.32
N VAL A 19 -11.80 1.18 -0.83
CA VAL A 19 -11.69 -0.09 -1.56
C VAL A 19 -13.06 -0.76 -1.53
N PHE A 20 -13.58 -1.06 -2.72
CA PHE A 20 -14.90 -1.70 -2.88
C PHE A 20 -14.82 -3.23 -2.97
N ASP A 21 -13.66 -3.75 -3.34
CA ASP A 21 -13.44 -5.18 -3.56
C ASP A 21 -12.07 -5.61 -3.02
N ARG A 22 -12.06 -6.73 -2.29
CA ARG A 22 -10.85 -7.33 -1.72
C ARG A 22 -9.89 -7.87 -2.79
N ALA A 23 -10.35 -8.04 -4.04
CA ALA A 23 -9.49 -8.42 -5.16
C ALA A 23 -8.31 -7.45 -5.37
N VAL A 24 -8.43 -6.18 -4.96
CA VAL A 24 -7.32 -5.20 -4.96
C VAL A 24 -6.13 -5.72 -4.15
N PHE A 25 -6.38 -6.24 -2.94
CA PHE A 25 -5.33 -6.76 -2.07
C PHE A 25 -4.72 -8.06 -2.61
N ALA A 26 -5.55 -8.93 -3.21
CA ALA A 26 -5.09 -10.16 -3.83
C ALA A 26 -4.11 -9.89 -4.99
N ARG A 27 -4.40 -8.90 -5.84
CA ARG A 27 -3.47 -8.46 -6.90
C ARG A 27 -2.14 -7.96 -6.32
N GLY A 28 -2.19 -7.19 -5.24
CA GLY A 28 -0.99 -6.74 -4.52
C GLY A 28 -0.16 -7.91 -3.96
N ALA A 29 -0.82 -8.89 -3.33
CA ALA A 29 -0.17 -10.09 -2.81
C ALA A 29 0.51 -10.92 -3.91
N LEU A 30 -0.13 -11.08 -5.07
CA LEU A 30 0.48 -11.76 -6.22
C LEU A 30 1.70 -11.01 -6.78
N ARG A 31 1.69 -9.66 -6.74
CA ARG A 31 2.87 -8.85 -7.08
C ARG A 31 3.99 -9.07 -6.07
N ALA A 32 3.69 -9.05 -4.77
CA ALA A 32 4.67 -9.32 -3.72
C ALA A 32 5.27 -10.73 -3.84
N ALA A 33 4.46 -11.75 -4.13
CA ALA A 33 4.94 -13.12 -4.36
C ALA A 33 5.95 -13.20 -5.53
N ARG A 34 5.70 -12.48 -6.64
CA ARG A 34 6.64 -12.40 -7.76
C ARG A 34 7.93 -11.67 -7.38
N PHE A 35 7.83 -10.60 -6.60
CA PHE A 35 8.98 -9.85 -6.09
C PHE A 35 9.88 -10.68 -5.16
N LEU A 36 9.28 -11.52 -4.31
CA LEU A 36 10.01 -12.36 -3.34
C LEU A 36 10.75 -13.54 -3.98
N ARG A 37 10.38 -13.95 -5.19
CA ARG A 37 10.97 -15.11 -5.86
C ARG A 37 12.49 -14.94 -6.01
N GLY A 38 13.26 -15.78 -5.34
CA GLY A 38 14.73 -15.78 -5.40
C GLY A 38 15.42 -14.76 -4.49
N ARG A 39 14.67 -14.06 -3.62
CA ARG A 39 15.25 -13.18 -2.61
C ARG A 39 15.70 -13.96 -1.37
N ALA A 40 16.71 -13.44 -0.68
CA ALA A 40 17.18 -13.99 0.59
C ALA A 40 16.09 -13.89 1.68
N PRO A 41 16.15 -14.72 2.74
CA PRO A 41 15.26 -14.57 3.89
C PRO A 41 15.37 -13.18 4.53
N GLY A 42 14.23 -12.59 4.86
CA GLY A 42 14.17 -11.27 5.49
C GLY A 42 12.74 -10.76 5.64
N CYS A 43 12.57 -9.66 6.37
CA CYS A 43 11.30 -8.96 6.48
C CYS A 43 11.20 -7.92 5.37
N TYR A 44 10.32 -8.17 4.40
CA TYR A 44 10.02 -7.24 3.31
C TYR A 44 8.68 -6.57 3.56
N THR A 45 8.62 -5.29 3.24
CA THR A 45 7.42 -4.46 3.27
C THR A 45 6.86 -4.29 1.86
N PHE A 46 5.66 -3.75 1.77
CA PHE A 46 5.08 -3.43 0.46
C PHE A 46 5.81 -2.27 -0.24
N ASP A 47 6.50 -1.41 0.52
CA ASP A 47 7.32 -0.33 -0.05
C ASP A 47 8.50 -0.92 -0.86
N ASP A 48 9.10 -2.02 -0.38
CA ASP A 48 10.14 -2.74 -1.11
C ASP A 48 9.63 -3.30 -2.45
N VAL A 49 8.38 -3.73 -2.50
CA VAL A 49 7.70 -4.24 -3.71
C VAL A 49 7.41 -3.11 -4.71
N LEU A 50 7.17 -1.89 -4.22
CA LEU A 50 6.80 -0.73 -5.04
C LEU A 50 8.01 0.01 -5.63
N ARG A 51 9.15 0.03 -4.92
CA ARG A 51 10.37 0.73 -5.35
C ARG A 51 11.13 0.06 -6.49
N ASN A 52 10.80 -1.18 -6.82
CA ASN A 52 11.40 -1.93 -7.93
C ASN A 52 10.31 -2.35 -8.93
N PRO A 53 9.93 -1.47 -9.88
CA PRO A 53 8.89 -1.75 -10.86
C PRO A 53 9.27 -2.88 -11.83
#